data_AF-A0A3L8PDH9-F1
#
_entry.id   AF-A0A3L8PDH9-F1
#
_cell.length_a   1.000
_cell.length_b   1.000
_cell.length_c   1.000
_cell.angle_alpha   90.00
_cell.angle_beta   90.00
_cell.angle_gamma   90.00
#
_symmetry.space_group_name_H-M   'P 1'
#
loop_
_entity.id
_entity.type
_entity.pdbx_description
1 polymer ?
#
loop_
_entity_poly.entity_id
_entity_poly.type
_entity_poly.pdbx_seq_one_letter_code
_entity_poly.pdbx_strand_id
1 'polypeptide(L)'
;GRQPWIVYGILRTRDAVGDYSADLWWLLGSTAVVYTLLTVGAVVVLRSMTRRWRAGEAGEEDLPSPYGPHSRLVDAGEAGR
;
A
#
# COMPACT_ATOMS: atom_id res chain seq x y z
N GLY A 1 21.34 -20.67 11.37
CA GLY A 1 21.99 -19.59 10.61
C GLY A 1 22.80 -20.20 9.49
N ARG A 2 22.58 -19.78 8.25
CA ARG A 2 23.34 -20.25 7.07
C ARG A 2 24.62 -19.44 6.85
N GLN A 3 24.75 -18.29 7.53
CA GLN A 3 26.01 -17.59 7.70
C GLN A 3 26.99 -18.52 8.44
N PRO A 4 28.21 -18.74 7.93
CA PRO A 4 28.98 -17.84 7.04
C PRO A 4 29.04 -18.25 5.55
N TRP A 5 28.16 -19.14 5.07
CA TRP A 5 28.26 -19.72 3.72
C TRP A 5 27.16 -19.22 2.78
N ILE A 6 27.55 -18.82 1.56
CA ILE A 6 26.62 -18.66 0.43
C ILE A 6 26.38 -20.02 -0.21
N VAL A 7 27.49 -20.72 -0.53
CA VAL A 7 27.49 -22.12 -0.98
C VAL A 7 28.33 -22.92 0.01
N TYR A 8 27.69 -23.87 0.67
CA TYR A 8 28.33 -24.63 1.74
C TYR A 8 29.60 -25.34 1.26
N GLY A 9 30.71 -25.13 1.97
CA GLY A 9 32.02 -25.72 1.65
C GLY A 9 32.73 -25.12 0.42
N ILE A 10 32.11 -24.16 -0.28
CA ILE A 10 32.63 -23.62 -1.53
C ILE A 10 32.85 -22.10 -1.44
N LEU A 11 31.84 -21.33 -1.02
CA LEU A 11 31.88 -19.86 -1.04
C LEU A 11 31.34 -19.26 0.26
N ARG A 12 32.18 -18.48 0.95
CA ARG A 12 31.80 -17.74 2.15
C ARG A 12 31.21 -16.39 1.79
N THR A 13 30.31 -15.88 2.64
CA THR A 13 29.69 -14.55 2.44
C THR A 13 30.70 -13.43 2.35
N ARG A 14 31.77 -13.48 3.17
CA ARG A 14 32.82 -12.45 3.18
C ARG A 14 33.67 -12.40 1.91
N ASP A 15 33.84 -13.53 1.24
CA ASP A 15 34.70 -13.64 0.06
C ASP A 15 33.95 -13.28 -1.23
N ALA A 16 32.62 -13.11 -1.16
CA ALA A 16 31.77 -12.82 -2.31
C ALA A 16 31.39 -11.33 -2.45
N VAL A 17 31.76 -10.49 -1.47
CA VAL A 17 31.51 -9.05 -1.52
C VAL A 17 32.52 -8.39 -2.44
N GLY A 18 32.05 -7.55 -3.37
CA GLY A 18 32.91 -6.76 -4.25
C GLY A 18 33.50 -5.51 -3.58
N ASP A 19 34.61 -5.01 -4.11
CA ASP A 19 35.34 -3.86 -3.57
C ASP A 19 34.68 -2.51 -3.93
N TYR A 20 33.54 -2.23 -3.28
CA TYR A 20 32.74 -1.00 -3.53
C TYR A 20 32.37 -0.25 -2.25
N SER A 21 33.21 -0.36 -1.21
CA SER A 21 32.90 0.06 0.16
C SER A 21 32.47 1.53 0.32
N ALA A 22 33.02 2.43 -0.51
CA ALA A 22 32.71 3.86 -0.44
C ALA A 22 31.37 4.21 -1.12
N ASP A 23 31.17 3.74 -2.36
CA ASP A 23 29.97 4.05 -3.15
C ASP A 23 28.72 3.30 -2.67
N LEU A 24 28.92 2.16 -1.99
CA LEU A 24 27.82 1.36 -1.44
C LEU A 24 26.97 2.15 -0.44
N TRP A 25 27.55 3.07 0.33
CA TRP A 25 26.80 3.89 1.28
C TRP A 25 25.85 4.87 0.60
N TRP A 26 26.25 5.44 -0.54
CA TRP A 26 25.38 6.30 -1.34
C TRP A 26 24.23 5.51 -1.95
N LEU A 27 24.51 4.32 -2.49
CA LEU A 27 23.47 3.45 -3.03
C LEU A 27 22.50 2.99 -1.94
N LEU A 28 23.02 2.55 -0.80
CA LEU A 28 22.22 2.14 0.35
C LEU A 28 21.35 3.30 0.84
N GLY A 29 21.96 4.48 1.04
CA GLY A 29 21.27 5.67 1.54
C GLY A 29 20.18 6.14 0.58
N SER A 30 20.49 6.29 -0.72
CA SER A 30 19.52 6.70 -1.73
C SER A 30 18.36 5.71 -1.86
N THR A 31 18.66 4.41 -1.91
CA THR A 31 17.63 3.37 -1.96
C THR A 31 16.76 3.39 -0.70
N ALA A 32 17.37 3.48 0.49
CA ALA A 32 16.63 3.58 1.74
C ALA A 32 15.71 4.81 1.77
N VAL A 33 16.18 5.97 1.28
CA VAL A 33 15.36 7.19 1.16
C VAL A 33 14.18 6.97 0.21
N VAL A 34 14.41 6.40 -0.98
CA VAL A 34 13.34 6.12 -1.94
C VAL A 34 12.27 5.21 -1.33
N TYR A 35 12.67 4.08 -0.75
CA TYR A 35 11.72 3.14 -0.12
C TYR A 35 11.00 3.77 1.08
N THR A 36 11.68 4.64 1.84
CA THR A 36 11.04 5.38 2.93
C THR A 36 9.98 6.34 2.40
N LEU A 37 10.27 7.09 1.33
CA LEU A 37 9.31 8.00 0.70
C LEU A 37 8.10 7.24 0.14
N LEU A 38 8.33 6.10 -0.53
CA LEU A 38 7.26 5.24 -1.02
C LEU A 38 6.38 4.73 0.13
N THR A 39 7.00 4.29 1.22
CA THR A 39 6.29 3.80 2.41
C THR A 39 5.46 4.92 3.05
N VAL A 40 6.04 6.10 3.23
CA VAL A 40 5.33 7.27 3.77
C VAL A 40 4.16 7.65 2.85
N GLY A 41 4.38 7.70 1.54
CA GLY A 41 3.33 7.99 0.57
C GLY A 41 2.16 7.01 0.67
N ALA A 42 2.45 5.70 0.69
CA ALA A 42 1.43 4.67 0.87
C ALA A 42 0.65 4.84 2.19
N VAL A 43 1.35 5.07 3.30
CA VAL A 43 0.73 5.27 4.63
C VAL A 43 -0.15 6.53 4.63
N VAL A 44 0.29 7.63 4.02
CA VAL A 44 -0.48 8.87 3.93
C VAL A 44 -1.75 8.67 3.12
N VAL A 45 -1.66 8.01 1.95
CA VAL A 45 -2.83 7.72 1.11
C VAL A 45 -3.84 6.85 1.85
N LEU A 46 -3.38 5.74 2.45
CA LEU A 46 -4.25 4.84 3.21
C LEU A 46 -4.92 5.54 4.40
N ARG A 47 -4.17 6.38 5.12
CA ARG A 47 -4.73 7.19 6.21
C ARG A 47 -5.71 8.24 5.73
N SER A 48 -5.44 8.89 4.60
CA SER A 48 -6.35 9.85 3.97
C SER A 48 -7.67 9.19 3.58
N MET A 49 -7.62 8.04 2.89
CA MET A 49 -8.81 7.27 2.53
C MET A 49 -9.62 6.87 3.77
N THR A 50 -8.93 6.37 4.80
CA THR A 50 -9.58 5.99 6.07
C THR A 50 -10.22 7.20 6.76
N ARG A 51 -9.56 8.36 6.74
CA ARG A 51 -10.09 9.58 7.36
C ARG A 51 -11.33 10.08 6.61
N ARG A 52 -11.28 10.14 5.28
CA ARG A 52 -12.41 10.55 4.42
C ARG A 52 -13.61 9.61 4.58
N TRP A 53 -13.36 8.31 4.68
CA TRP A 53 -14.39 7.32 4.98
C TRP A 53 -15.07 7.58 6.34
N ARG A 54 -14.27 7.82 7.39
CA ARG A 54 -14.81 8.13 8.72
C ARG A 54 -15.52 9.48 8.80
N ALA A 55 -15.15 10.44 7.97
CA ALA A 55 -15.79 11.75 7.89
C ALA A 55 -17.13 11.71 7.15
N GLY A 56 -17.55 10.57 6.60
CA GLY A 56 -18.76 10.45 5.78
C GLY A 56 -18.62 11.05 4.38
N GLU A 57 -17.43 11.52 4.01
CA GLU A 57 -17.15 12.20 2.73
C GLU A 57 -16.92 11.22 1.56
N ALA A 58 -16.77 9.92 1.84
CA ALA A 58 -16.33 8.93 0.85
C ALA A 58 -17.43 7.94 0.39
N GLY A 59 -18.68 8.06 0.83
CA GLY A 59 -19.71 7.11 0.41
C GLY A 59 -21.06 7.20 1.10
N GLU A 60 -21.67 8.39 1.11
CA GLU A 60 -23.13 8.56 1.26
C GLU A 60 -23.64 9.51 0.17
N GLU A 61 -23.08 9.41 -1.04
CA GLU A 61 -23.96 9.62 -2.19
C GLU A 61 -24.67 8.28 -2.33
N ASP A 62 -25.90 8.21 -1.81
CA ASP A 62 -26.83 7.08 -1.99
C ASP A 62 -27.19 7.00 -3.48
N LEU A 63 -26.19 6.67 -4.30
CA LEU A 63 -26.35 6.45 -5.72
C LEU A 63 -27.22 5.21 -5.82
N PRO A 64 -28.34 5.27 -6.54
CA PRO A 64 -29.21 4.13 -6.72
C PRO A 64 -28.40 2.98 -7.30
N SER A 65 -28.07 2.02 -6.44
CA SER A 65 -27.36 0.83 -6.88
C SER A 65 -28.37 0.01 -7.69
N PRO A 66 -28.02 -0.49 -8.89
CA PRO A 66 -28.94 -1.24 -9.74
C PRO A 66 -29.57 -2.48 -9.09
N TYR A 67 -29.00 -2.93 -7.97
CA TYR A 67 -29.47 -4.07 -7.19
C TYR A 67 -29.75 -3.71 -5.72
N GLY A 68 -29.82 -2.42 -5.39
CA GLY A 68 -30.18 -1.95 -4.06
C GLY A 68 -31.63 -2.35 -3.73
N PRO A 69 -31.95 -2.61 -2.46
CA PRO A 69 -33.33 -2.86 -2.07
C PRO A 69 -34.20 -1.67 -2.51
N HIS A 70 -35.19 -1.93 -3.36
CA HIS A 70 -36.14 -0.90 -3.77
C HIS A 70 -36.80 -0.32 -2.50
N SER A 71 -36.57 0.97 -2.25
CA SER A 71 -37.20 1.67 -1.15
C SER A 71 -38.70 1.77 -1.47
N ARG A 72 -39.53 0.98 -0.77
CA ARG A 72 -41.00 0.92 -0.99
C ARG A 72 -41.71 2.28 -0.97
N LEU A 73 -41.06 3.32 -0.44
CA LEU A 73 -41.58 4.69 -0.41
C LEU A 73 -41.61 5.36 -1.79
N VAL A 74 -40.71 5.00 -2.70
CA VAL A 74 -40.70 5.52 -4.08
C VAL A 74 -41.75 4.82 -4.94
N ASP A 75 -41.85 3.49 -4.86
CA ASP A 75 -42.84 2.70 -5.60
C ASP A 75 -44.30 3.06 -5.23
N ALA A 76 -44.57 3.38 -3.96
CA ALA A 76 -45.91 3.74 -3.51
C ALA A 76 -46.40 5.09 -4.08
N GLY A 77 -45.48 5.97 -4.47
CA GLY A 77 -45.81 7.26 -5.11
C GLY A 77 -46.06 7.15 -6.61
N GLU A 78 -45.49 6.15 -7.28
CA GLU A 78 -45.68 5.91 -8.71
C GLU A 78 -46.90 5.04 -9.02
N ALA A 79 -47.25 4.09 -8.14
CA ALA A 79 -48.43 3.25 -8.28
C ALA A 79 -49.77 3.99 -8.08
N GLY A 80 -49.74 5.24 -7.62
CA GLY A 80 -50.91 6.10 -7.39
C GLY A 80 -51.25 7.06 -8.54
N ARG A 81 -50.56 7.00 -9.69
CA ARG A 81 -50.82 7.83 -10.88
C ARG A 81 -51.33 7.00 -12.05
#